data_AF-A0A183DH03-F1
#
_entry.id   AF-A0A183DH03-F1
#
_cell.length_a   1.000
_cell.length_b   1.000
_cell.length_c   1.000
_cell.angle_alpha   90.00
_cell.angle_beta   90.00
_cell.angle_gamma   90.00
#
_symmetry.space_group_name_H-M   'P 1'
#
loop_
_entity.id
_entity.type
_entity.pdbx_description
1 polymer ?
#
loop_
_entity_poly.entity_id
_entity_poly.type
_entity_poly.pdbx_seq_one_letter_code
_entity_poly.pdbx_strand_id
1 'polypeptide(L)'
;MHILLSLSSDQESLAIYQLHLCRDDESVLRAWEVHYRPCSVLSCLNDFMQAELLDDEILCKPCNEKCPTTKSLAIWRLPKILIIHFKRFVCVKEERRWVKSCKVVDFPLENLDLREWLRDRDTKVQTKYNCFAIANHYGAMASGHYVAYAKNGEQWYSFNDSRCQVLVSASV
;
A
#
# COMPACT_ATOMS: atom_id res chain seq x y z
N MET A 1 -4.75 -5.88 -5.31
CA MET A 1 -3.73 -6.51 -4.43
C MET A 1 -4.15 -6.25 -3.01
N HIS A 2 -4.52 -7.29 -2.27
CA HIS A 2 -5.03 -7.21 -0.90
C HIS A 2 -4.04 -7.83 0.08
N ILE A 3 -3.85 -7.21 1.24
CA ILE A 3 -2.97 -7.72 2.31
C ILE A 3 -3.74 -7.82 3.63
N LEU A 4 -3.54 -8.93 4.35
CA LEU A 4 -4.22 -9.36 5.57
C LEU A 4 -3.19 -9.62 6.69
N LEU A 5 -3.42 -9.19 7.93
CA LEU A 5 -2.35 -8.82 8.89
C LEU A 5 -2.53 -9.29 10.40
N SER A 6 -1.51 -9.86 11.13
CA SER A 6 -1.58 -10.36 12.57
C SER A 6 -0.31 -10.58 13.54
N LEU A 7 0.19 -9.57 14.30
CA LEU A 7 1.19 -9.44 15.46
C LEU A 7 2.54 -10.23 15.77
N SER A 8 3.68 -9.48 15.95
CA SER A 8 5.12 -9.78 16.34
C SER A 8 6.02 -10.65 15.41
N SER A 9 7.34 -10.43 15.13
CA SER A 9 8.35 -9.35 15.41
C SER A 9 9.82 -9.55 14.84
N ASP A 10 10.56 -8.43 14.59
CA ASP A 10 12.05 -8.20 14.43
C ASP A 10 12.79 -8.21 13.04
N GLN A 11 14.01 -7.62 13.01
CA GLN A 11 14.76 -6.97 11.87
C GLN A 11 15.62 -7.94 10.98
N GLU A 12 16.35 -7.58 9.89
CA GLU A 12 17.05 -6.34 9.48
C GLU A 12 17.52 -6.33 7.98
N SER A 13 17.82 -5.13 7.44
CA SER A 13 18.84 -4.75 6.40
C SER A 13 18.96 -5.48 5.03
N LEU A 14 18.85 -4.69 3.94
CA LEU A 14 19.56 -4.94 2.66
C LEU A 14 19.99 -3.64 1.97
N ALA A 15 21.26 -3.55 1.55
CA ALA A 15 21.78 -2.47 0.69
C ALA A 15 22.95 -2.97 -0.17
N ILE A 16 22.74 -3.23 -1.48
CA ILE A 16 23.82 -3.57 -2.42
C ILE A 16 23.52 -3.02 -3.84
N TYR A 17 24.61 -2.73 -4.57
CA TYR A 17 24.75 -2.46 -6.02
C TYR A 17 24.59 -1.02 -6.51
N GLN A 18 25.72 -0.29 -6.45
CA GLN A 18 25.94 0.95 -7.20
C GLN A 18 26.98 0.69 -8.31
N LEU A 19 26.53 0.28 -9.49
CA LEU A 19 27.36 0.04 -10.67
C LEU A 19 27.33 1.28 -11.59
N HIS A 20 28.49 1.88 -11.84
CA HIS A 20 28.64 3.05 -12.72
C HIS A 20 28.55 2.63 -14.21
N LEU A 21 27.34 2.55 -14.75
CA LEU A 21 27.07 2.29 -16.17
C LEU A 21 26.07 3.33 -16.70
N CYS A 22 26.58 4.24 -17.54
CA CYS A 22 25.95 5.47 -18.04
C CYS A 22 25.32 6.43 -17.00
N ARG A 23 25.33 7.73 -17.30
CA ARG A 23 24.39 8.65 -16.66
C ARG A 23 23.09 8.58 -17.44
N ASP A 24 22.03 8.13 -16.76
CA ASP A 24 20.67 8.25 -17.27
C ASP A 24 20.33 9.73 -17.53
N ASP A 25 19.55 9.96 -18.58
CA ASP A 25 19.00 11.28 -18.88
C ASP A 25 18.02 11.72 -17.77
N GLU A 26 17.86 13.03 -17.56
CA GLU A 26 16.97 13.57 -16.53
C GLU A 26 15.52 13.07 -16.69
N SER A 27 15.07 12.85 -17.93
CA SER A 27 13.75 12.27 -18.21
C SER A 27 13.60 10.83 -17.71
N VAL A 28 14.65 10.02 -17.80
CA VAL A 28 14.68 8.62 -17.30
C VAL A 28 14.68 8.62 -15.77
N LEU A 29 15.52 9.44 -15.15
CA LEU A 29 15.56 9.59 -13.69
C LEU A 29 14.20 10.08 -13.13
N ARG A 30 13.58 11.05 -13.80
CA ARG A 30 12.24 11.55 -13.43
C ARG A 30 11.15 10.49 -13.61
N ALA A 31 11.19 9.72 -14.70
CA ALA A 31 10.27 8.60 -14.90
C ALA A 31 10.46 7.50 -13.84
N TRP A 32 11.70 7.21 -13.45
CA TRP A 32 12.00 6.28 -12.36
C TRP A 32 11.41 6.75 -11.02
N GLU A 33 11.67 8.01 -10.65
CA GLU A 33 11.16 8.63 -9.41
C GLU A 33 9.62 8.59 -9.36
N VAL A 34 8.96 8.98 -10.46
CA VAL A 34 7.49 9.06 -10.53
C VAL A 34 6.83 7.67 -10.59
N HIS A 35 7.38 6.70 -11.34
CA HIS A 35 6.69 5.44 -11.65
C HIS A 35 7.26 4.17 -10.99
N TYR A 36 8.51 4.19 -10.50
CA TYR A 36 9.22 2.99 -10.03
C TYR A 36 9.78 3.09 -8.62
N ARG A 37 10.13 4.29 -8.14
CA ARG A 37 10.64 4.50 -6.77
C ARG A 37 9.76 3.79 -5.73
N PRO A 38 10.33 2.92 -4.89
CA PRO A 38 9.61 2.27 -3.79
C PRO A 38 8.97 3.27 -2.84
N CYS A 39 7.83 2.91 -2.26
CA CYS A 39 7.20 3.63 -1.16
C CYS A 39 6.77 2.65 -0.08
N SER A 40 6.55 3.12 1.16
CA SER A 40 6.05 2.26 2.23
C SER A 40 4.54 2.32 2.38
N VAL A 41 3.93 1.30 2.99
CA VAL A 41 2.54 1.33 3.46
C VAL A 41 2.27 2.54 4.35
N LEU A 42 3.24 2.94 5.17
CA LEU A 42 3.13 4.12 6.05
C LEU A 42 3.01 5.41 5.23
N SER A 43 3.82 5.55 4.17
CA SER A 43 3.69 6.66 3.20
C SER A 43 2.31 6.64 2.54
N CYS A 44 1.86 5.48 2.05
CA CYS A 44 0.54 5.36 1.43
C CYS A 44 -0.62 5.69 2.38
N LEU A 45 -0.50 5.40 3.68
CA LEU A 45 -1.49 5.76 4.70
C LEU A 45 -1.48 7.25 5.00
N ASN A 46 -0.30 7.89 5.04
CA ASN A 46 -0.17 9.34 5.14
C ASN A 46 -0.83 10.04 3.94
N ASP A 47 -0.50 9.64 2.73
CA ASP A 47 -1.08 10.20 1.50
C ASP A 47 -2.61 9.99 1.46
N PHE A 48 -3.10 8.82 1.88
CA PHE A 48 -4.53 8.48 1.91
C PHE A 48 -5.33 9.28 2.95
N MET A 49 -4.70 9.80 3.99
CA MET A 49 -5.35 10.56 5.07
C MET A 49 -4.98 12.04 5.09
N GLN A 50 -4.12 12.47 4.16
CA GLN A 50 -3.83 13.88 3.92
C GLN A 50 -5.14 14.63 3.60
N ALA A 51 -5.17 15.91 3.99
CA ALA A 51 -6.30 16.77 3.71
C ALA A 51 -6.24 17.25 2.24
N GLU A 52 -7.24 16.89 1.45
CA GLU A 52 -7.39 17.26 0.04
C GLU A 52 -8.40 18.40 -0.11
N LEU A 53 -8.10 19.38 -0.97
CA LEU A 53 -9.09 20.39 -1.36
C LEU A 53 -10.10 19.73 -2.32
N LEU A 54 -11.39 19.96 -2.10
CA LEU A 54 -12.43 19.50 -3.02
C LEU A 54 -12.54 20.43 -4.23
N ASP A 55 -12.76 19.85 -5.41
CA ASP A 55 -13.05 20.59 -6.64
C ASP A 55 -14.36 21.41 -6.52
N ASP A 56 -15.34 20.89 -5.77
CA ASP A 56 -16.62 21.53 -5.51
C ASP A 56 -16.61 22.30 -4.17
N GLU A 57 -17.09 23.55 -4.21
CA GLU A 57 -17.37 24.34 -3.02
C GLU A 57 -18.62 23.82 -2.27
N ILE A 58 -18.52 23.68 -0.95
CA ILE A 58 -19.62 23.21 -0.10
C ILE A 58 -20.25 24.40 0.64
N LEU A 59 -21.57 24.37 0.80
CA LEU A 59 -22.32 25.36 1.58
C LEU A 59 -21.92 25.29 3.06
N CYS A 60 -21.18 26.30 3.52
CA CYS A 60 -20.76 26.43 4.90
C CYS A 60 -21.91 26.99 5.76
N LYS A 61 -22.51 26.16 6.63
CA LYS A 61 -23.69 26.57 7.43
C LYS A 61 -23.47 27.85 8.27
N PRO A 62 -22.31 28.09 8.91
CA PRO A 62 -22.04 29.35 9.60
C PRO A 62 -21.94 30.58 8.69
N CYS A 63 -21.38 30.44 7.48
CA CYS A 63 -21.19 31.55 6.54
C CYS A 63 -22.44 31.79 5.66
N ASN A 64 -23.28 30.76 5.49
CA ASN A 64 -24.39 30.72 4.53
C ASN A 64 -23.97 30.92 3.05
N GLU A 65 -22.71 30.63 2.74
CA GLU A 65 -22.11 30.76 1.41
C GLU A 65 -21.41 29.46 1.00
N LYS A 66 -21.19 29.28 -0.30
CA LYS A 66 -20.32 28.23 -0.81
C LYS A 66 -18.87 28.60 -0.51
N CYS A 67 -18.10 27.66 0.02
CA CYS A 67 -16.71 27.89 0.39
C CYS A 67 -15.80 26.76 -0.12
N PRO A 68 -14.56 27.07 -0.54
CA PRO A 68 -13.50 26.07 -0.73
C PRO A 68 -13.39 25.19 0.52
N THR A 69 -13.53 23.89 0.34
CA THR A 69 -13.67 22.94 1.46
C THR A 69 -12.63 21.84 1.38
N THR A 70 -11.91 21.62 2.47
CA THR A 70 -10.92 20.54 2.60
C THR A 70 -11.57 19.30 3.22
N LYS A 71 -11.31 18.12 2.66
CA LYS A 71 -11.70 16.81 3.18
C LYS A 71 -10.46 16.05 3.65
N SER A 72 -10.54 15.38 4.79
CA SER A 72 -9.53 14.41 5.24
C SER A 72 -10.19 13.15 5.76
N LEU A 73 -9.43 12.06 5.82
CA LEU A 73 -9.86 10.77 6.33
C LEU A 73 -9.11 10.44 7.63
N ALA A 74 -9.75 9.66 8.51
CA ALA A 74 -9.13 9.12 9.71
C ALA A 74 -9.79 7.79 10.07
N ILE A 75 -9.04 6.86 10.67
CA ILE A 75 -9.60 5.58 11.12
C ILE A 75 -10.38 5.84 12.42
N TRP A 76 -11.69 5.58 12.40
CA TRP A 76 -12.53 5.68 13.59
C TRP A 76 -12.44 4.43 14.49
N ARG A 77 -12.34 3.24 13.90
CA ARG A 77 -12.28 1.97 14.62
C ARG A 77 -11.52 0.93 13.80
N LEU A 78 -10.64 0.19 14.48
CA LEU A 78 -9.87 -0.90 13.90
C LEU A 78 -10.68 -2.21 13.85
N PRO A 79 -10.69 -2.93 12.71
CA PRO A 79 -11.29 -4.26 12.60
C PRO A 79 -10.31 -5.33 13.14
N LYS A 80 -10.85 -6.49 13.56
CA LYS A 80 -10.02 -7.66 13.95
C LYS A 80 -9.17 -8.18 12.79
N ILE A 81 -9.68 -8.07 11.56
CA ILE A 81 -9.00 -8.43 10.32
C ILE A 81 -8.99 -7.19 9.43
N LEU A 82 -7.80 -6.66 9.17
CA LEU A 82 -7.59 -5.53 8.27
C LEU A 82 -7.29 -6.02 6.85
N ILE A 83 -7.92 -5.41 5.85
CA ILE A 83 -7.61 -5.61 4.43
C ILE A 83 -7.06 -4.31 3.87
N ILE A 84 -5.77 -4.29 3.51
CA ILE A 84 -5.15 -3.17 2.78
C ILE A 84 -5.24 -3.45 1.29
N HIS A 85 -5.93 -2.60 0.52
CA HIS A 85 -6.00 -2.71 -0.94
C HIS A 85 -5.14 -1.65 -1.64
N PHE A 86 -4.07 -2.08 -2.31
CA PHE A 86 -3.29 -1.18 -3.16
C PHE A 86 -4.02 -0.91 -4.49
N LYS A 87 -4.40 0.36 -4.70
CA LYS A 87 -4.97 0.90 -5.95
C LYS A 87 -3.89 0.96 -7.04
N ARG A 88 -3.41 -0.20 -7.49
CA ARG A 88 -2.32 -0.30 -8.49
C ARG A 88 -2.74 0.09 -9.90
N PHE A 89 -4.03 0.10 -10.24
CA PHE A 89 -4.48 0.44 -11.59
C PHE A 89 -4.89 1.91 -11.65
N VAL A 90 -4.30 2.65 -12.57
CA VAL A 90 -4.54 4.07 -12.81
C VAL A 90 -4.96 4.25 -14.27
N CYS A 91 -6.02 5.02 -14.50
CA CYS A 91 -6.43 5.40 -15.85
C CYS A 91 -5.65 6.65 -16.27
N VAL A 92 -4.80 6.53 -17.28
CA VAL A 92 -4.12 7.68 -17.90
C VAL A 92 -5.09 8.28 -18.89
N LYS A 93 -5.61 9.49 -18.60
CA LYS A 93 -6.74 10.08 -19.34
C LYS A 93 -6.38 10.40 -20.78
N GLU A 94 -5.16 10.89 -20.98
CA GLU A 94 -4.57 11.32 -22.24
C GLU A 94 -4.45 10.14 -23.22
N GLU A 95 -4.08 8.98 -22.69
CA GLU A 95 -3.85 7.74 -23.45
C GLU A 95 -5.09 6.81 -23.44
N ARG A 96 -6.14 7.16 -22.70
CA ARG A 96 -7.37 6.38 -22.47
C ARG A 96 -7.13 4.91 -22.07
N ARG A 97 -6.02 4.62 -21.38
CA ARG A 97 -5.62 3.26 -20.99
C ARG A 97 -5.45 3.11 -19.48
N TRP A 98 -5.66 1.88 -19.00
CA TRP A 98 -5.36 1.49 -17.64
C TRP A 98 -3.93 0.95 -17.54
N VAL A 99 -3.09 1.65 -16.79
CA VAL A 99 -1.71 1.24 -16.50
C VAL A 99 -1.64 0.69 -15.07
N LYS A 100 -0.89 -0.39 -14.88
CA LYS A 100 -0.61 -0.96 -13.58
C LYS A 100 0.69 -0.36 -13.03
N SER A 101 0.61 0.26 -11.87
CA SER A 101 1.76 0.66 -11.06
C SER A 101 2.51 -0.57 -10.56
N CYS A 102 3.74 -0.71 -11.08
CA CYS A 102 4.71 -1.71 -10.67
C CYS A 102 5.61 -1.23 -9.51
N LYS A 103 5.32 -0.08 -8.87
CA LYS A 103 6.06 0.37 -7.68
C LYS A 103 6.10 -0.73 -6.63
N VAL A 104 7.30 -1.00 -6.12
CA VAL A 104 7.46 -1.78 -4.88
C VAL A 104 6.75 -0.98 -3.78
N VAL A 105 5.93 -1.68 -3.00
CA VAL A 105 5.32 -1.10 -1.81
C VAL A 105 5.83 -1.91 -0.63
N ASP A 106 6.68 -1.30 0.17
CA ASP A 106 7.28 -1.92 1.34
C ASP A 106 6.25 -1.92 2.48
N PHE A 107 5.94 -3.10 3.02
CA PHE A 107 5.08 -3.24 4.18
C PHE A 107 5.76 -4.20 5.16
N PRO A 108 5.72 -3.91 6.46
CA PRO A 108 6.27 -4.84 7.43
C PRO A 108 5.40 -6.10 7.41
N LEU A 109 6.04 -7.26 7.28
CA LEU A 109 5.36 -8.52 7.54
C LEU A 109 4.93 -8.58 9.00
N GLU A 110 5.59 -7.89 9.94
CA GLU A 110 5.30 -7.98 11.36
C GLU A 110 5.26 -6.61 12.07
N ASN A 111 4.31 -6.39 12.99
CA ASN A 111 4.11 -5.15 13.77
C ASN A 111 3.76 -3.84 13.02
N LEU A 112 2.99 -3.87 11.91
CA LEU A 112 2.34 -2.68 11.38
C LEU A 112 1.44 -2.03 12.45
N ASP A 113 1.86 -0.90 13.01
CA ASP A 113 1.10 -0.12 13.99
C ASP A 113 0.30 0.98 13.28
N LEU A 114 -1.03 0.98 13.44
CA LEU A 114 -1.93 1.96 12.83
C LEU A 114 -2.30 3.13 13.76
N ARG A 115 -1.68 3.25 14.94
CA ARG A 115 -2.05 4.25 15.95
C ARG A 115 -2.02 5.69 15.45
N GLU A 116 -1.08 6.05 14.59
CA GLU A 116 -0.93 7.42 14.07
C GLU A 116 -2.14 7.87 13.24
N TRP A 117 -2.85 6.93 12.63
CA TRP A 117 -4.00 7.19 11.75
C TRP A 117 -5.36 7.07 12.44
N LEU A 118 -5.38 6.80 13.75
CA LEU A 118 -6.62 6.83 14.54
C LEU A 118 -7.10 8.26 14.77
N ARG A 119 -8.42 8.45 14.70
CA ARG A 119 -9.07 9.70 15.13
C ARG A 119 -8.84 9.97 16.63
N ASP A 120 -8.90 8.92 17.44
CA ASP A 120 -8.63 8.97 18.88
C ASP A 120 -7.42 8.08 19.20
N ARG A 121 -6.32 8.73 19.59
CA ARG A 121 -5.00 8.12 19.79
C ARG A 121 -4.77 7.64 21.23
N ASP A 122 -5.61 8.04 22.19
CA ASP A 122 -5.46 7.72 23.62
C ASP A 122 -6.26 6.46 24.03
N THR A 123 -6.79 5.75 23.03
CA THR A 123 -7.51 4.50 23.21
C THR A 123 -6.54 3.36 23.55
N LYS A 124 -6.81 2.63 24.65
CA LYS A 124 -6.06 1.42 25.05
C LYS A 124 -6.29 0.20 24.13
N VAL A 125 -6.68 0.43 22.87
CA VAL A 125 -6.96 -0.63 21.89
C VAL A 125 -5.67 -1.14 21.26
N GLN A 126 -5.71 -2.39 20.79
CA GLN A 126 -4.61 -2.98 20.05
C GLN A 126 -4.57 -2.37 18.63
N THR A 127 -3.44 -1.77 18.28
CA THR A 127 -3.24 -1.03 17.01
C THR A 127 -2.32 -1.72 16.02
N LYS A 128 -1.73 -2.86 16.40
CA LYS A 128 -0.68 -3.57 15.67
C LYS A 128 -1.20 -4.81 14.93
N TYR A 129 -0.64 -5.06 13.75
CA TYR A 129 -0.91 -6.23 12.91
C TYR A 129 0.41 -6.75 12.24
N ASN A 130 0.49 -8.04 11.86
CA ASN A 130 1.58 -8.64 11.03
C ASN A 130 1.12 -8.78 9.58
N CYS A 131 1.38 -9.90 8.92
CA CYS A 131 0.89 -10.34 7.64
C CYS A 131 0.61 -11.85 7.78
N PHE A 132 -0.56 -12.28 7.34
CA PHE A 132 -0.91 -13.71 7.22
C PHE A 132 -1.41 -14.07 5.83
N ALA A 133 -1.76 -13.11 4.98
CA ALA A 133 -1.98 -13.37 3.56
C ALA A 133 -1.74 -12.16 2.65
N ILE A 134 -1.25 -12.43 1.45
CA ILE A 134 -0.93 -11.47 0.38
C ILE A 134 -1.55 -11.99 -0.92
N ALA A 135 -2.41 -11.19 -1.56
CA ALA A 135 -2.97 -11.50 -2.88
C ALA A 135 -2.18 -10.79 -3.99
N ASN A 136 -1.22 -11.51 -4.56
CA ASN A 136 -0.36 -11.04 -5.66
C ASN A 136 -1.09 -11.08 -7.00
N HIS A 137 -0.74 -10.14 -7.88
CA HIS A 137 -1.28 -10.05 -9.24
C HIS A 137 -0.14 -9.79 -10.24
N TYR A 138 -0.08 -10.58 -11.31
CA TYR A 138 0.86 -10.48 -12.42
C TYR A 138 0.11 -10.13 -13.71
N GLY A 139 0.72 -9.40 -14.64
CA GLY A 139 0.02 -8.91 -15.84
C GLY A 139 -0.75 -7.60 -15.63
N ALA A 140 -1.59 -7.27 -16.62
CA ALA A 140 -2.34 -6.01 -16.80
C ALA A 140 -3.77 -6.07 -16.23
N MET A 141 -4.51 -4.96 -16.29
CA MET A 141 -5.86 -4.89 -15.70
C MET A 141 -6.88 -5.86 -16.32
N ALA A 142 -6.81 -6.07 -17.63
CA ALA A 142 -7.73 -6.92 -18.39
C ALA A 142 -7.22 -8.35 -18.64
N SER A 143 -5.93 -8.63 -18.35
CA SER A 143 -5.34 -9.96 -18.48
C SER A 143 -4.17 -10.12 -17.52
N GLY A 144 -4.24 -11.15 -16.69
CA GLY A 144 -3.25 -11.37 -15.64
C GLY A 144 -3.47 -12.67 -14.89
N HIS A 145 -2.63 -12.90 -13.89
CA HIS A 145 -2.66 -14.08 -13.04
C HIS A 145 -2.62 -13.69 -11.56
N TYR A 146 -3.36 -14.40 -10.73
CA TYR A 146 -3.39 -14.18 -9.28
C TYR A 146 -2.73 -15.35 -8.55
N VAL A 147 -1.89 -15.04 -7.59
CA VAL A 147 -1.21 -16.01 -6.71
C VAL A 147 -1.38 -15.51 -5.28
N ALA A 148 -1.73 -16.40 -4.35
CA ALA A 148 -1.87 -16.03 -2.94
C ALA A 148 -0.68 -16.56 -2.15
N TYR A 149 -0.08 -15.73 -1.30
CA TYR A 149 0.80 -16.20 -0.22
C TYR A 149 -0.01 -16.20 1.07
N ALA A 150 0.07 -17.24 1.90
CA ALA A 150 -0.56 -17.26 3.22
C ALA A 150 0.28 -17.99 4.27
N LYS A 151 0.21 -17.52 5.52
CA LYS A 151 0.90 -18.06 6.69
C LYS A 151 -0.02 -19.05 7.42
N ASN A 152 0.47 -20.25 7.73
CA ASN A 152 -0.20 -21.26 8.54
C ASN A 152 0.75 -21.72 9.65
N GLY A 153 0.41 -21.40 10.90
CA GLY A 153 1.40 -21.37 11.99
C GLY A 153 2.49 -20.35 11.67
N GLU A 154 3.76 -20.75 11.78
CA GLU A 154 4.90 -19.91 11.36
C GLU A 154 5.29 -20.06 9.89
N GLN A 155 4.73 -21.04 9.18
CA GLN A 155 5.15 -21.37 7.82
C GLN A 155 4.33 -20.62 6.76
N TRP A 156 5.02 -19.94 5.85
CA TRP A 156 4.43 -19.35 4.65
C TRP A 156 4.31 -20.36 3.51
N TYR A 157 3.23 -20.24 2.74
CA TYR A 157 2.92 -21.06 1.58
C TYR A 157 2.51 -20.19 0.39
N SER A 158 2.93 -20.58 -0.81
CA SER A 158 2.50 -20.02 -2.08
C SER A 158 1.44 -20.92 -2.70
N PHE A 159 0.30 -20.32 -3.04
CA PHE A 159 -0.86 -20.96 -3.67
C PHE A 159 -1.03 -20.39 -5.09
N ASN A 160 -0.69 -21.22 -6.07
CA ASN A 160 -0.75 -20.92 -7.49
C ASN A 160 -1.64 -21.96 -8.18
N ASP A 161 -2.93 -21.63 -8.32
CA ASP A 161 -4.00 -22.53 -8.75
C ASP A 161 -4.02 -23.86 -7.97
N SER A 162 -3.75 -24.98 -8.64
CA SER A 162 -3.69 -26.33 -8.04
C SER A 162 -2.36 -26.65 -7.34
N ARG A 163 -1.41 -25.70 -7.28
CA ARG A 163 -0.08 -25.90 -6.70
C ARG A 163 0.03 -25.15 -5.37
N CYS A 164 0.38 -25.90 -4.32
CA CYS A 164 0.79 -25.35 -3.03
C CYS A 164 2.29 -25.65 -2.84
N GLN A 165 3.08 -24.64 -2.46
CA GLN A 165 4.51 -24.76 -2.20
C GLN A 165 4.90 -24.03 -0.92
N VAL A 166 5.84 -24.59 -0.16
CA VAL A 166 6.42 -23.95 1.02
C VAL A 166 7.31 -22.78 0.57
N LEU A 167 7.14 -21.60 1.17
CA LEU A 167 8.04 -20.46 0.98
C LEU A 167 9.10 -20.43 2.07
N VAL A 168 10.37 -20.29 1.67
CA VAL A 168 11.45 -19.92 2.61
C VAL A 168 11.34 -18.44 2.97
N SER A 169 11.70 -18.09 4.21
CA SER A 169 11.37 -16.78 4.81
C SER A 169 11.87 -15.56 4.03
N ALA A 170 12.95 -15.69 3.25
CA ALA A 170 13.49 -14.64 2.39
C ALA A 170 12.77 -14.49 1.03
N SER A 171 11.63 -15.15 0.83
CA SER A 171 10.86 -15.17 -0.44
C SER A 171 9.41 -14.69 -0.30
N VAL A 172 9.08 -14.03 0.82
CA VAL A 172 7.75 -13.48 1.14
C VAL A 172 7.77 -11.96 0.98
#